data_AF-Q3KPU3-F1
#
_entry.id   AF-Q3KPU3-F1
#
_cell.length_a   1.000
_cell.length_b   1.000
_cell.length_c   1.000
_cell.angle_alpha   90.00
_cell.angle_beta   90.00
_cell.angle_gamma   90.00
#
_symmetry.space_group_name_H-M   'P 1'
#
loop_
_entity.id
_entity.type
_entity.pdbx_description
1 polymer ?
#
loop_
_entity_poly.entity_id
_entity_poly.type
_entity_poly.pdbx_seq_one_letter_code
_entity_poly.pdbx_strand_id
1 'polypeptide(L)'
;MEAESLALSLELVSGSGLGLSPEQCAALRSSLLLLQRDLRLCRVRLWGKVLGVRGDYVIAQGNEGPDLLQGRKSFYSLNYVDWCLLPPATDSLIAETQVVKGRFIGDPAHEYEHIIRRKSGEGESADEEELIALR
;
A
#
# COMPACT_ATOMS: atom_id res chain seq x y z
N MET A 1 -1.76 12.56 -6.59
CA MET A 1 -0.81 13.62 -6.99
C MET A 1 -0.12 13.18 -8.26
N GLU A 2 -0.15 13.96 -9.33
CA GLU A 2 0.41 13.49 -10.63
C GLU A 2 1.91 13.67 -10.67
N ALA A 3 2.63 12.87 -11.46
CA ALA A 3 4.09 12.94 -11.53
C ALA A 3 4.62 14.36 -11.84
N GLU A 4 3.94 15.08 -12.75
CA GLU A 4 4.31 16.44 -13.16
C GLU A 4 4.05 17.50 -12.07
N SER A 5 2.94 17.38 -11.33
CA SER A 5 2.55 18.29 -10.26
C SER A 5 2.98 17.80 -8.86
N LEU A 6 3.81 16.76 -8.79
CA LEU A 6 4.16 16.10 -7.54
C LEU A 6 4.87 17.03 -6.56
N ALA A 7 5.80 17.86 -7.05
CA ALA A 7 6.56 18.78 -6.22
C ALA A 7 5.64 19.83 -5.54
N LEU A 8 4.82 20.53 -6.34
CA LEU A 8 3.86 21.51 -5.85
C LEU A 8 2.86 20.90 -4.86
N SER A 9 2.36 19.69 -5.16
CA SER A 9 1.40 19.04 -4.29
C SER A 9 2.03 18.54 -2.98
N LEU A 10 3.30 18.12 -2.97
CA LEU A 10 4.02 17.78 -1.74
C LEU A 10 4.30 19.01 -0.89
N GLU A 11 4.65 20.14 -1.49
CA GLU A 11 4.83 21.41 -0.77
C GLU A 11 3.54 21.86 -0.08
N LEU A 12 2.39 21.74 -0.76
CA LEU A 12 1.08 22.07 -0.18
C LEU A 12 0.71 21.18 1.02
N VAL A 13 1.17 19.92 1.03
CA VAL A 13 0.86 18.95 2.09
C VAL A 13 1.97 18.89 3.15
N SER A 14 3.09 19.59 2.96
CA SER A 14 4.25 19.55 3.86
C SER A 14 3.94 19.93 5.31
N GLY A 15 2.96 20.80 5.54
CA GLY A 15 2.49 21.20 6.87
C GLY A 15 1.78 20.10 7.68
N SER A 16 1.47 18.95 7.07
CA SER A 16 0.76 17.84 7.73
C SER A 16 1.66 16.88 8.52
N GLY A 17 2.98 17.10 8.54
CA GLY A 17 3.93 16.24 9.24
C GLY A 17 4.26 14.93 8.53
N LEU A 18 3.65 14.67 7.36
CA LEU A 18 3.91 13.51 6.50
C LEU A 18 4.76 13.89 5.26
N GLY A 19 5.66 14.87 5.43
CA GLY A 19 6.54 15.34 4.36
C GLY A 19 7.52 14.26 3.91
N LEU A 20 7.82 14.24 2.61
CA LEU A 20 8.91 13.46 2.05
C LEU A 20 10.20 14.28 2.07
N SER A 21 11.33 13.62 2.30
CA SER A 21 12.64 14.26 2.16
C SER A 21 12.89 14.71 0.72
N PRO A 22 13.72 15.75 0.49
CA PRO A 22 14.09 16.19 -0.86
C PRO A 22 14.64 15.05 -1.73
N GLU A 23 15.38 14.11 -1.14
CA GLU A 23 15.94 12.94 -1.80
C GLU A 23 14.85 11.99 -2.26
N GLN A 24 13.87 11.69 -1.39
CA GLN A 24 12.71 10.87 -1.74
C GLN A 24 11.84 11.53 -2.81
N CYS A 25 11.66 12.85 -2.74
CA CYS A 25 10.95 13.61 -3.77
C CYS A 25 11.64 13.51 -5.13
N ALA A 26 12.96 13.69 -5.16
CA ALA A 26 13.75 13.56 -6.39
C ALA A 26 13.68 12.15 -6.96
N ALA A 27 13.82 11.13 -6.11
CA ALA A 27 13.71 9.72 -6.49
C ALA A 27 12.32 9.39 -7.06
N LEU A 28 11.23 9.85 -6.42
CA LEU A 28 9.87 9.64 -6.93
C LEU A 28 9.63 10.31 -8.27
N ARG A 29 10.12 11.54 -8.46
CA ARG A 29 9.92 12.25 -9.73
C ARG A 29 10.57 11.52 -10.89
N SER A 30 11.79 11.02 -10.72
CA SER A 30 12.48 10.25 -11.76
C SER A 30 11.86 8.86 -11.94
N SER A 31 11.58 8.15 -10.85
CA SER A 31 11.09 6.77 -10.92
C SER A 31 9.66 6.66 -11.46
N LEU A 32 8.77 7.60 -11.13
CA LEU A 32 7.39 7.60 -11.66
C LEU A 32 7.36 7.91 -13.17
N LEU A 33 8.27 8.76 -13.66
CA LEU A 33 8.42 9.02 -15.10
C LEU A 33 8.92 7.78 -15.85
N LEU A 34 9.89 7.07 -15.27
CA LEU A 34 10.36 5.79 -15.81
C LEU A 34 9.24 4.75 -15.83
N LEU A 35 8.51 4.61 -14.72
CA LEU A 35 7.36 3.71 -14.61
C LEU A 35 6.31 4.00 -15.69
N GLN A 36 5.97 5.27 -15.90
CA GLN A 36 5.02 5.69 -16.91
C GLN A 36 5.48 5.28 -18.32
N ARG A 37 6.75 5.52 -18.64
CA ARG A 37 7.34 5.21 -19.94
C ARG A 37 7.40 3.70 -20.18
N ASP A 38 7.93 2.96 -19.22
CA ASP A 38 8.24 1.55 -19.37
C ASP A 38 6.97 0.68 -19.47
N LEU A 39 5.91 1.06 -18.73
CA LEU A 39 4.61 0.39 -18.77
C LEU A 39 3.60 1.05 -19.71
N ARG A 40 4.01 2.06 -20.50
CA ARG A 40 3.16 2.81 -21.46
C ARG A 40 1.85 3.31 -20.85
N LEU A 41 1.92 3.78 -19.61
CA LEU A 41 0.77 4.30 -18.89
C LEU A 41 0.44 5.71 -19.43
N CYS A 42 -0.84 5.99 -19.68
CA CYS A 42 -1.29 7.33 -20.06
C CYS A 42 -1.00 8.34 -18.95
N ARG A 43 -1.16 7.92 -17.69
CA ARG A 43 -0.91 8.77 -16.53
C ARG A 43 -0.43 7.95 -15.36
N VAL A 44 0.42 8.55 -14.53
CA VAL A 44 0.88 7.99 -13.27
C VAL A 44 0.69 9.02 -12.16
N ARG A 45 0.18 8.55 -11.02
CA ARG A 45 -0.06 9.36 -9.83
C ARG A 45 0.47 8.66 -8.60
N LEU A 46 1.11 9.43 -7.72
CA LEU A 46 1.32 9.02 -6.35
C LEU A 46 -0.03 9.02 -5.62
N TRP A 47 -0.38 7.88 -5.02
CA TRP A 47 -1.58 7.74 -4.19
C TRP A 47 -1.26 8.15 -2.75
N GLY A 48 -0.19 7.58 -2.16
CA GLY A 48 0.17 7.86 -0.78
C GLY A 48 1.26 6.92 -0.26
N LYS A 49 1.50 7.01 1.05
CA LYS A 49 2.48 6.21 1.79
C LYS A 49 1.79 5.48 2.95
N VAL A 50 2.03 4.19 3.07
CA VAL A 50 1.60 3.34 4.18
C VAL A 50 2.79 3.12 5.09
N LEU A 51 2.67 3.54 6.35
CA LEU A 51 3.75 3.44 7.33
C LEU A 51 3.87 2.00 7.83
N GLY A 52 5.06 1.43 7.67
CA GLY A 52 5.37 0.10 8.18
C GLY A 52 6.27 0.15 9.41
N VAL A 53 6.52 -1.02 10.00
CA VAL A 53 7.40 -1.16 11.18
C VAL A 53 8.87 -1.13 10.76
N ARG A 54 9.24 -1.86 9.70
CA ARG A 54 10.61 -1.96 9.16
C ARG A 54 10.82 -1.09 7.93
N GLY A 55 9.77 -0.81 7.18
CA GLY A 55 9.83 -0.05 5.94
C GLY A 55 8.47 0.46 5.52
N ASP A 56 8.45 1.65 4.94
CA ASP A 56 7.23 2.29 4.46
C ASP A 56 6.94 1.86 3.02
N TYR A 57 5.67 1.59 2.72
CA TYR A 57 5.23 1.29 1.36
C TYR A 57 4.73 2.58 0.71
N VAL A 58 5.26 2.88 -0.46
CA VAL A 58 4.81 3.98 -1.29
C VAL A 58 3.96 3.41 -2.40
N ILE A 59 2.75 3.93 -2.57
CA ILE A 59 1.79 3.43 -3.56
C ILE A 59 1.64 4.44 -4.69
N ALA A 60 1.81 3.96 -5.92
CA ALA A 60 1.48 4.69 -7.14
C ALA A 60 0.34 3.99 -7.88
N GLN A 61 -0.40 4.78 -8.64
CA GLN A 61 -1.49 4.31 -9.49
C GLN A 61 -1.27 4.84 -10.90
N GLY A 62 -1.39 3.96 -11.88
CA GLY A 62 -1.38 4.33 -13.28
C GLY A 62 -2.54 3.73 -14.05
N ASN A 63 -2.84 4.30 -15.20
CA ASN A 63 -3.89 3.85 -16.09
C ASN A 63 -3.38 3.86 -17.54
N GLU A 64 -3.75 2.84 -18.31
CA GLU A 64 -3.38 2.70 -19.73
C GLU A 64 -4.33 3.45 -20.66
N GLY A 65 -5.54 3.76 -20.19
CA GLY A 65 -6.56 4.46 -20.96
C GLY A 65 -6.88 5.86 -20.42
N PRO A 66 -7.63 6.68 -21.18
CA PRO A 66 -8.10 7.98 -20.72
C PRO A 66 -9.10 7.86 -19.55
N ASP A 67 -9.74 6.70 -19.43
CA ASP A 67 -10.74 6.45 -18.42
C ASP A 67 -10.09 6.26 -17.06
N LEU A 68 -10.43 7.15 -16.12
CA LEU A 68 -9.78 7.16 -14.82
C LEU A 68 -10.19 5.99 -13.94
N LEU A 69 -11.31 5.31 -14.22
CA LEU A 69 -11.87 4.25 -13.37
C LEU A 69 -11.63 2.85 -13.94
N GLN A 70 -11.47 2.70 -15.26
CA GLN A 70 -11.23 1.43 -15.92
C GLN A 70 -9.72 1.22 -16.14
N GLY A 71 -9.22 0.02 -15.83
CA GLY A 71 -7.83 -0.35 -16.09
C GLY A 71 -6.79 0.31 -15.18
N ARG A 72 -7.15 0.65 -13.94
CA ARG A 72 -6.17 1.11 -12.92
C ARG A 72 -5.22 -0.02 -12.56
N LYS A 73 -3.92 0.24 -12.70
CA LYS A 73 -2.84 -0.59 -12.18
C LYS A 73 -2.24 0.10 -10.96
N SER A 74 -2.16 -0.64 -9.86
CA SER A 74 -1.54 -0.17 -8.63
C SER A 74 -0.12 -0.71 -8.56
N PHE A 75 0.80 0.11 -8.06
CA PHE A 75 2.20 -0.23 -7.88
C PHE A 75 2.64 0.11 -6.48
N TYR A 76 3.55 -0.67 -5.91
CA TYR A 76 4.17 -0.37 -4.62
C TYR A 76 5.69 -0.30 -4.75
N SER A 77 6.30 0.48 -3.87
CA SER A 77 7.75 0.60 -3.72
C SER A 77 8.12 0.74 -2.24
N LEU A 78 9.26 0.17 -1.84
CA LEU A 78 9.83 0.35 -0.50
C LEU A 78 11.03 1.32 -0.49
N ASN A 79 11.56 1.64 -1.67
CA ASN A 79 12.78 2.43 -1.83
C ASN A 79 12.58 3.65 -2.75
N TYR A 80 11.34 3.97 -3.11
CA TYR A 80 10.95 5.12 -3.94
C TYR A 80 11.43 5.05 -5.40
N VAL A 81 12.13 3.98 -5.80
CA VAL A 81 12.77 3.83 -7.11
C VAL A 81 12.24 2.61 -7.85
N ASP A 82 12.25 1.45 -7.20
CA ASP A 82 11.82 0.19 -7.80
C ASP A 82 10.34 -0.03 -7.53
N TRP A 83 9.58 -0.23 -8.60
CA TRP A 83 8.12 -0.35 -8.57
C TRP A 83 7.68 -1.77 -8.93
N CYS A 84 6.93 -2.40 -8.03
CA CYS A 84 6.32 -3.70 -8.24
C CYS A 84 4.83 -3.55 -8.51
N LEU A 85 4.28 -4.34 -9.44
CA LEU A 85 2.84 -4.37 -9.71
C LEU A 85 2.11 -5.01 -8.53
N LEU A 86 1.10 -4.31 -8.00
CA LEU A 86 0.20 -4.84 -7.00
C LEU A 86 -0.99 -5.51 -7.71
N PRO A 87 -1.19 -6.83 -7.55
CA PRO A 87 -2.33 -7.50 -8.15
C PRO A 87 -3.64 -6.94 -7.59
N PRO A 88 -4.72 -6.88 -8.39
CA PRO A 88 -6.02 -6.48 -7.89
C PRO A 88 -6.47 -7.44 -6.79
N ALA A 89 -7.04 -6.89 -5.72
CA ALA A 89 -7.56 -7.70 -4.62
C ALA A 89 -8.79 -8.49 -5.09
N THR A 90 -8.74 -9.81 -4.96
CA THR A 90 -9.89 -10.70 -5.16
C THR A 90 -10.85 -10.57 -3.98
N ASP A 91 -12.14 -10.77 -4.19
CA ASP A 91 -13.16 -10.72 -3.12
C ASP A 91 -12.82 -11.63 -1.93
N SER A 92 -12.22 -12.80 -2.18
CA SER A 92 -11.72 -13.71 -1.14
C SER A 92 -10.64 -13.07 -0.27
N LEU A 93 -9.68 -12.38 -0.90
CA LEU A 93 -8.58 -11.71 -0.21
C LEU A 93 -9.10 -10.53 0.63
N ILE A 94 -10.11 -9.82 0.14
CA ILE A 94 -10.75 -8.73 0.90
C ILE A 94 -11.44 -9.30 2.15
N ALA A 95 -12.16 -10.41 2.04
CA ALA A 95 -12.80 -11.06 3.18
C ALA A 95 -11.77 -11.57 4.21
N GLU A 96 -10.68 -12.19 3.77
CA GLU A 96 -9.62 -12.70 4.64
C GLU A 96 -8.83 -11.55 5.33
N THR A 97 -8.59 -10.44 4.64
CA THR A 97 -7.83 -9.31 5.20
C THR A 97 -8.65 -8.41 6.12
N GLN A 98 -9.98 -8.46 6.08
CA GLN A 98 -10.84 -7.68 7.00
C GLN A 98 -10.63 -8.02 8.47
N VAL A 99 -10.22 -9.25 8.77
CA VAL A 99 -10.03 -9.72 10.14
C VAL A 99 -8.59 -9.51 10.64
N VAL A 100 -7.65 -9.30 9.72
CA VAL A 100 -6.24 -9.01 10.05
C VAL A 100 -6.12 -7.59 10.58
N LYS A 101 -5.69 -7.47 11.83
CA LYS A 101 -5.42 -6.17 12.48
C LYS A 101 -3.96 -6.09 12.84
N GLY A 102 -3.32 -4.97 12.50
CA GLY A 102 -1.91 -4.76 12.81
C GLY A 102 -1.30 -3.66 11.97
N ARG A 103 -0.03 -3.37 12.26
CA ARG A 103 0.78 -2.49 11.40
C ARG A 103 1.39 -3.30 10.27
N PHE A 104 1.61 -2.66 9.13
CA PHE A 104 2.36 -3.26 8.05
C PHE A 104 3.81 -3.52 8.50
N ILE A 105 4.38 -4.69 8.20
CA ILE A 105 5.74 -5.01 8.63
C ILE A 105 6.79 -4.25 7.82
N GLY A 106 6.54 -3.98 6.54
CA GLY A 106 7.56 -3.43 5.63
C GLY A 106 8.31 -4.51 4.84
N ASP A 107 7.80 -5.74 4.86
CA ASP A 107 8.29 -6.86 4.06
C ASP A 107 7.11 -7.43 3.21
N PRO A 108 7.16 -7.38 1.87
CA PRO A 108 6.12 -7.93 1.01
C PRO A 108 5.96 -9.45 1.12
N ALA A 109 6.98 -10.17 1.59
CA ALA A 109 6.94 -11.62 1.78
C ALA A 109 6.40 -12.03 3.16
N HIS A 110 6.03 -11.07 4.01
CA HIS A 110 5.51 -11.38 5.33
C HIS A 110 4.07 -11.90 5.25
N GLU A 111 3.86 -13.10 5.79
CA GLU A 111 2.54 -13.71 5.92
C GLU A 111 1.93 -13.34 7.27
N TYR A 112 0.71 -12.80 7.23
CA TYR A 112 -0.02 -12.42 8.42
C TYR A 112 -0.81 -13.61 8.96
N GLU A 113 -0.46 -14.04 10.16
CA GLU A 113 -1.23 -15.05 10.88
C GLU A 113 -2.49 -14.43 11.50
N HIS A 114 -3.61 -15.13 11.37
CA HIS A 114 -4.86 -14.71 11.96
C HIS A 114 -5.18 -15.54 13.21
N ILE A 115 -5.30 -14.88 14.36
CA ILE A 115 -5.75 -15.48 15.62
C ILE A 115 -7.27 -15.38 15.68
N ILE A 116 -7.98 -16.48 15.41
CA ILE A 116 -9.43 -16.54 15.56
C ILE A 116 -9.75 -16.76 17.05
N ARG A 117 -10.07 -15.68 17.78
CA ARG A 117 -10.61 -15.80 19.14
C ARG A 117 -12.07 -16.25 19.05
N ARG A 118 -12.34 -17.55 19.25
CA ARG A 118 -13.69 -18.09 19.33
C ARG A 118 -14.13 -18.03 20.80
N LYS A 119 -15.00 -17.08 21.18
CA LYS A 119 -15.70 -17.18 22.46
C LYS A 119 -16.69 -18.34 22.39
N SER A 120 -16.43 -19.43 23.11
CA SER A 120 -17.43 -20.44 23.42
C SER A 120 -17.68 -20.38 24.93
N GLY A 121 -18.93 -20.10 25.34
CA GLY A 121 -19.37 -20.17 26.73
C GLY A 121 -20.26 -19.00 27.18
N GLU A 122 -21.52 -19.31 27.51
CA GLU A 122 -22.31 -18.52 28.46
C GLU A 122 -21.82 -18.89 29.88
N GLY A 123 -21.16 -17.96 30.59
CA GLY A 123 -20.78 -18.13 32.01
C GLY A 123 -19.39 -17.60 32.37
N GLU A 124 -19.21 -17.19 33.64
CA GLU A 124 -18.06 -16.45 34.22
C GLU A 124 -16.71 -17.20 34.29
N SER A 125 -16.53 -18.29 33.56
CA SER A 125 -15.25 -18.99 33.40
C SER A 125 -15.05 -19.38 31.94
N ALA A 126 -14.67 -18.41 31.11
CA ALA A 126 -14.34 -18.65 29.71
C ALA A 126 -12.83 -18.91 29.59
N ASP A 127 -12.47 -20.16 29.35
CA ASP A 127 -11.11 -20.52 28.94
C ASP A 127 -10.85 -19.94 27.54
N GLU A 128 -9.85 -19.07 27.41
CA GLU A 128 -9.46 -18.44 26.15
C GLU A 128 -8.64 -19.45 25.32
N GLU A 129 -9.28 -20.21 24.43
CA GLU A 129 -8.55 -20.99 23.42
C GLU A 129 -8.08 -20.08 22.26
N GLU A 130 -6.77 -19.86 22.21
CA GLU A 130 -6.09 -19.23 21.07
C GLU A 130 -5.91 -20.25 19.93
N LEU A 131 -6.75 -20.15 18.89
CA LEU A 131 -6.55 -20.90 17.66
C LEU A 131 -5.76 -20.05 16.66
N ILE A 132 -4.48 -20.40 16.48
CA ILE A 132 -3.62 -19.88 15.41
C ILE A 132 -3.97 -20.65 14.14
N ALA A 133 -4.61 -19.99 13.17
CA ALA A 133 -4.80 -20.56 11.84
C ALA A 133 -3.52 -20.29 11.02
N LEU A 134 -2.62 -21.27 11.01
CA LEU A 134 -1.47 -21.31 10.10
C LEU A 134 -1.97 -21.60 8.68
N ARG A 135 -1.61 -20.77 7.71
CA ARG A 135 -1.69 -21.15 6.31
C ARG A 135 -0.50 -20.64 5.54
#